data_AF-I3ZX93-F1
#
_entry.id   AF-I3ZX93-F1
#
_cell.length_a   1.000
_cell.length_b   1.000
_cell.length_c   1.000
_cell.angle_alpha   90.00
_cell.angle_beta   90.00
_cell.angle_gamma   90.00
#
_symmetry.space_group_name_H-M   'P 1'
#
loop_
_entity.id
_entity.type
_entity.pdbx_description
1 polymer ?
#
loop_
_entity_poly.entity_id
_entity_poly.type
_entity_poly.pdbx_seq_one_letter_code
_entity_poly.pdbx_strand_id
1 'polypeptide(L)'
;MASPDLISATELFADLSATLIKSGANTNRALRNVKRIAAHFNYDCQIFHSYSGVVLTVQDLKTKEKFSEFISIPAHGINFNAVSDISILSWNVIEEGLNLEQIKHQLEEIKSKPHYPKYMTWSFVSLAGAALCRIFDGDYLQFIAVFVATFAGLYARSLVLERKFNVYICWFVGAFASVSTVGIFNMFNVPMSAAFTTCVLWMIPGVPLINGLIDVLSGHLISGFAKYVHAMILIFMIAVGYFLSLTLFHNGGF
;
A
#
# COMPACT_ATOMS: atom_id res chain seq x y z
N MET A 1 22.84 -14.92 27.78
CA MET A 1 22.08 -15.47 26.64
C MET A 1 20.65 -15.05 26.90
N ALA A 2 19.98 -14.37 25.97
CA ALA A 2 18.64 -13.82 26.20
C ALA A 2 17.65 -14.93 26.58
N SER A 3 16.71 -14.64 27.48
CA SER A 3 15.68 -15.59 27.87
C SER A 3 14.81 -16.04 26.67
N PRO A 4 14.31 -17.29 26.65
CA PRO A 4 13.46 -17.78 25.56
C PRO A 4 12.21 -16.91 25.34
N ASP A 5 11.63 -16.40 26.42
CA ASP A 5 10.46 -15.51 26.38
C ASP A 5 10.78 -14.18 25.71
N LEU A 6 11.96 -13.60 25.98
CA LEU A 6 12.40 -12.34 25.36
C LEU A 6 12.64 -12.51 23.85
N ILE A 7 13.20 -13.64 23.43
CA ILE A 7 13.40 -13.97 22.01
C ILE A 7 12.03 -14.09 21.32
N SER A 8 11.11 -14.89 21.87
CA SER A 8 9.77 -15.07 21.29
C SER A 8 8.96 -13.77 21.24
N ALA A 9 9.10 -12.89 22.24
CA ALA A 9 8.45 -11.58 22.23
C ALA A 9 9.03 -10.67 21.15
N THR A 10 10.36 -10.69 20.96
CA THR A 10 11.05 -9.89 19.93
C THR A 10 10.60 -10.32 18.54
N GLU A 11 10.55 -11.61 18.26
CA GLU A 11 10.09 -12.17 16.98
C GLU A 11 8.65 -11.74 16.67
N LEU A 12 7.77 -11.86 17.67
CA LEU A 12 6.38 -11.42 17.53
C LEU A 12 6.26 -9.92 17.25
N PHE A 13 7.00 -9.08 17.97
CA PHE A 13 6.97 -7.63 17.79
C PHE A 13 7.57 -7.20 16.45
N ALA A 14 8.61 -7.87 15.99
CA ALA A 14 9.22 -7.64 14.69
C ALA A 14 8.24 -7.98 13.56
N ASP A 15 7.54 -9.12 13.67
CA ASP A 15 6.54 -9.57 12.72
C ASP A 15 5.29 -8.67 12.69
N LEU A 16 4.81 -8.22 13.85
CA LEU A 16 3.71 -7.28 13.99
C LEU A 16 4.06 -5.92 13.37
N SER A 17 5.28 -5.44 13.61
CA SER A 17 5.84 -4.23 12.99
C SER A 17 5.94 -4.36 11.47
N ALA A 18 6.51 -5.46 10.99
CA ALA A 18 6.65 -5.75 9.57
C ALA A 18 5.29 -5.83 8.88
N THR A 19 4.30 -6.48 9.51
CA THR A 19 2.93 -6.59 8.99
C THR A 19 2.25 -5.24 8.87
N LEU A 20 2.42 -4.34 9.85
CA LEU A 20 1.90 -2.97 9.80
C LEU A 20 2.51 -2.17 8.64
N ILE A 21 3.84 -2.17 8.51
CA ILE A 21 4.54 -1.43 7.46
C ILE A 21 4.20 -2.00 6.08
N LYS A 22 4.22 -3.34 5.93
CA LYS A 22 3.82 -4.06 4.71
C LYS A 22 2.40 -3.72 4.27
N SER A 23 1.50 -3.48 5.23
CA SER A 23 0.08 -3.19 4.96
C SER A 23 -0.21 -1.70 4.69
N GLY A 24 0.83 -0.84 4.67
CA GLY A 24 0.70 0.57 4.36
C GLY A 24 0.45 1.47 5.57
N ALA A 25 0.86 1.07 6.79
CA ALA A 25 0.88 1.97 7.93
C ALA A 25 2.03 3.01 7.81
N ASN A 26 1.83 4.18 8.39
CA ASN A 26 2.93 5.11 8.65
C ASN A 26 3.81 4.61 9.82
N THR A 27 5.04 5.12 9.87
CA THR A 27 6.07 4.63 10.79
C THR A 27 5.68 4.88 12.25
N ASN A 28 5.10 6.03 12.55
CA ASN A 28 4.60 6.35 13.89
C ASN A 28 3.50 5.41 14.36
N ARG A 29 2.57 5.02 13.48
CA ARG A 29 1.50 4.09 13.83
C ARG A 29 2.06 2.70 14.13
N ALA A 30 3.03 2.21 13.35
CA ALA A 30 3.71 0.96 13.64
C ALA A 30 4.39 1.00 15.02
N LEU A 31 5.20 2.03 15.26
CA LEU A 31 5.91 2.23 16.52
C LEU A 31 4.97 2.28 17.73
N ARG A 32 3.88 3.04 17.66
CA ARG A 32 2.92 3.18 18.77
C ARG A 32 2.24 1.85 19.12
N ASN A 33 1.83 1.07 18.13
CA ASN A 33 1.15 -0.21 18.38
C ASN A 33 2.11 -1.22 19.01
N VAL A 34 3.33 -1.34 18.48
CA VAL A 34 4.33 -2.28 19.01
C VAL A 34 4.77 -1.86 20.41
N LYS A 35 5.05 -0.57 20.65
CA LYS A 35 5.40 -0.08 21.99
C LYS A 35 4.29 -0.28 23.01
N ARG A 36 3.03 -0.12 22.60
CA ARG A 36 1.87 -0.38 23.47
C ARG A 36 1.83 -1.83 23.94
N ILE A 37 2.01 -2.77 23.01
CA ILE A 37 2.04 -4.20 23.32
C ILE A 37 3.27 -4.54 24.18
N ALA A 38 4.45 -4.04 23.83
CA ALA A 38 5.68 -4.28 24.59
C ALA A 38 5.57 -3.78 26.04
N ALA A 39 4.97 -2.61 26.25
CA ALA A 39 4.78 -2.04 27.59
C ALA A 39 3.92 -2.92 28.51
N HIS A 40 2.94 -3.66 27.96
CA HIS A 40 2.13 -4.62 28.72
C HIS A 40 2.99 -5.70 29.39
N PHE A 41 4.05 -6.16 28.70
CA PHE A 41 4.98 -7.18 29.19
C PHE A 41 6.15 -6.61 30.01
N ASN A 42 6.16 -5.29 30.31
CA ASN A 42 7.30 -4.59 30.91
C ASN A 42 8.57 -4.63 30.05
N TYR A 43 8.39 -4.58 28.73
CA TYR A 43 9.49 -4.51 27.78
C TYR A 43 9.60 -3.09 27.20
N ASP A 44 10.83 -2.58 27.10
CA ASP A 44 11.13 -1.39 26.31
C ASP A 44 11.54 -1.80 24.90
N CYS A 45 11.04 -1.09 23.90
CA CYS A 45 11.22 -1.46 22.50
C CYS A 45 11.78 -0.27 21.70
N GLN A 46 12.94 -0.48 21.09
CA GLN A 46 13.57 0.44 20.16
C GLN A 46 13.44 -0.12 18.75
N ILE A 47 12.84 0.66 17.86
CA ILE A 47 12.55 0.23 16.50
C ILE A 47 13.18 1.20 15.52
N PHE A 48 13.98 0.65 14.61
CA PHE A 48 14.47 1.35 13.44
C PHE A 48 13.75 0.81 12.20
N HIS A 49 13.03 1.69 11.52
CA HIS A 49 12.31 1.36 10.30
C HIS A 49 13.11 1.83 9.09
N SER A 50 13.47 0.87 8.24
CA SER A 50 13.83 1.12 6.85
C SER A 50 12.61 0.85 5.96
N TYR A 51 12.67 1.31 4.71
CA TYR A 51 11.70 0.90 3.70
C TYR A 51 11.83 -0.59 3.35
N SER A 52 13.02 -1.18 3.49
CA SER A 52 13.29 -2.59 3.11
C SER A 52 13.23 -3.58 4.28
N GLY A 53 13.05 -3.10 5.51
CA GLY A 53 13.05 -3.95 6.69
C GLY A 53 12.98 -3.19 8.00
N VAL A 54 12.80 -3.93 9.09
CA VAL A 54 12.69 -3.41 10.45
C VAL A 54 13.80 -4.04 11.28
N VAL A 55 14.53 -3.19 12.01
CA VAL A 55 15.41 -3.63 13.09
C VAL A 55 14.70 -3.32 14.40
N LEU A 56 14.49 -4.33 15.21
CA LEU A 56 13.80 -4.23 16.50
C LEU A 56 14.78 -4.63 17.60
N THR A 57 14.83 -3.87 18.68
CA THR A 57 15.57 -4.24 19.90
C THR A 57 14.62 -4.16 21.08
N VAL A 58 14.45 -5.28 21.77
CA VAL A 58 13.61 -5.38 22.95
C VAL A 58 14.50 -5.55 24.17
N GLN A 59 14.21 -4.75 25.20
CA GLN A 59 14.86 -4.84 26.49
C GLN A 59 13.85 -5.27 27.55
N ASP A 60 14.16 -6.31 28.30
CA ASP A 60 13.44 -6.65 29.51
C ASP A 60 13.80 -5.66 30.63
N LEU A 61 12.82 -4.93 31.16
CA LEU A 61 13.07 -3.94 32.19
C LEU A 61 13.46 -4.53 33.55
N LYS A 62 13.10 -5.80 33.82
CA LYS A 62 13.41 -6.53 35.06
C LYS A 62 14.81 -7.12 35.02
N THR A 63 15.14 -7.88 33.97
CA THR A 63 16.44 -8.57 33.86
C THR A 63 17.52 -7.70 33.21
N LYS A 64 17.13 -6.60 32.55
CA LYS A 64 17.98 -5.74 31.71
C LYS A 64 18.58 -6.43 30.49
N GLU A 65 18.16 -7.66 30.19
CA GLU A 65 18.56 -8.36 28.96
C GLU A 65 18.03 -7.64 27.73
N LYS A 66 18.81 -7.70 26.65
CA LYS A 66 18.46 -7.11 25.36
C LYS A 66 18.57 -8.18 24.28
N PHE A 67 17.63 -8.15 23.36
CA PHE A 67 17.68 -8.96 22.15
C PHE A 67 17.30 -8.11 20.94
N SER A 68 18.01 -8.29 19.84
CA SER A 68 17.82 -7.53 18.61
C SER A 68 17.56 -8.47 17.45
N GLU A 69 16.59 -8.12 16.62
CA GLU A 69 16.18 -8.89 15.47
C GLU A 69 15.98 -7.99 14.26
N PHE A 70 16.27 -8.55 13.08
CA PHE A 70 16.02 -7.91 11.81
C PHE A 70 15.04 -8.75 10.99
N ILE A 71 14.01 -8.09 10.46
CA ILE A 71 13.05 -8.69 9.53
C ILE A 71 12.99 -7.88 8.23
N SER A 72 13.05 -8.56 7.09
CA SER A 72 12.96 -7.92 5.77
C SER A 72 11.50 -7.75 5.34
N ILE A 73 11.20 -6.62 4.68
CA ILE A 73 9.91 -6.34 4.07
C ILE A 73 10.10 -6.34 2.54
N PRO A 74 9.88 -7.47 1.86
CA PRO A 74 10.20 -7.61 0.44
C PRO A 74 9.19 -6.91 -0.48
N ALA A 75 7.96 -6.72 -0.01
CA ALA A 75 6.88 -6.15 -0.80
C ALA A 75 5.97 -5.29 0.07
N HIS A 76 5.46 -4.21 -0.51
CA HIS A 76 4.50 -3.31 0.12
C HIS A 76 3.16 -3.44 -0.57
N GLY A 77 2.10 -3.54 0.22
CA GLY A 77 0.72 -3.53 -0.22
C GLY A 77 -0.10 -2.56 0.63
N ILE A 78 -1.38 -2.45 0.32
CA ILE A 78 -2.32 -1.66 1.11
C ILE A 78 -3.36 -2.62 1.64
N ASN A 79 -3.40 -2.77 2.97
CA ASN A 79 -4.42 -3.54 3.65
C ASN A 79 -4.84 -2.78 4.92
N PHE A 80 -5.80 -1.87 4.76
CA PHE A 80 -6.31 -1.07 5.86
C PHE A 80 -7.05 -1.90 6.90
N ASN A 81 -7.61 -3.07 6.54
CA ASN A 81 -8.20 -3.99 7.50
C ASN A 81 -7.13 -4.51 8.45
N ALA A 82 -6.00 -5.01 7.94
CA ALA A 82 -4.90 -5.47 8.78
C ALA A 82 -4.35 -4.35 9.68
N VAL A 83 -4.18 -3.14 9.15
CA VAL A 83 -3.71 -1.99 9.94
C VAL A 83 -4.72 -1.63 11.05
N SER A 84 -6.02 -1.71 10.78
CA SER A 84 -7.07 -1.43 11.76
C SER A 84 -7.15 -2.54 12.81
N ASP A 85 -7.17 -3.80 12.39
CA ASP A 85 -7.27 -4.97 13.26
C ASP A 85 -6.08 -5.07 14.21
N ILE A 86 -4.86 -4.83 13.73
CA ILE A 86 -3.67 -4.78 14.59
C ILE A 86 -3.76 -3.62 15.60
N SER A 87 -4.36 -2.50 15.18
CA SER A 87 -4.58 -1.37 16.08
C SER A 87 -5.57 -1.70 17.20
N ILE A 88 -6.61 -2.48 16.90
CA ILE A 88 -7.58 -2.99 17.88
C ILE A 88 -6.90 -4.03 18.78
N LEU A 89 -6.19 -5.01 18.20
CA LEU A 89 -5.40 -6.01 18.93
C LEU A 89 -4.49 -5.36 19.98
N SER A 90 -3.79 -4.28 19.63
CA SER A 90 -2.90 -3.59 20.57
C SER A 90 -3.61 -3.00 21.80
N TRP A 91 -4.90 -2.69 21.70
CA TRP A 91 -5.74 -2.27 22.83
C TRP A 91 -6.26 -3.48 23.61
N ASN A 92 -6.75 -4.51 22.91
CA ASN A 92 -7.23 -5.75 23.54
C ASN A 92 -6.14 -6.41 24.39
N VAL A 93 -4.86 -6.33 23.99
CA VAL A 93 -3.74 -6.80 24.82
C VAL A 93 -3.75 -6.17 26.21
N ILE A 94 -4.02 -4.87 26.30
CA ILE A 94 -4.04 -4.15 27.58
C ILE A 94 -5.33 -4.43 28.33
N GLU A 95 -6.48 -4.40 27.65
CA GLU A 95 -7.80 -4.50 28.26
C GLU A 95 -8.14 -5.91 28.74
N GLU A 96 -7.76 -6.93 27.95
CA GLU A 96 -8.05 -8.34 28.21
C GLU A 96 -6.87 -9.10 28.83
N GLY A 97 -5.68 -8.49 28.89
CA GLY A 97 -4.48 -9.11 29.46
C GLY A 97 -3.96 -10.30 28.63
N LEU A 98 -3.92 -10.15 27.31
CA LEU A 98 -3.54 -11.22 26.39
C LEU A 98 -2.07 -11.62 26.55
N ASN A 99 -1.79 -12.92 26.52
CA ASN A 99 -0.43 -13.45 26.51
C ASN A 99 0.19 -13.48 25.09
N LEU A 100 1.49 -13.75 24.99
CA LEU A 100 2.23 -13.75 23.71
C LEU A 100 1.66 -14.73 22.67
N GLU A 101 1.26 -15.93 23.08
CA GLU A 101 0.68 -16.94 22.19
C GLU A 101 -0.68 -16.51 21.63
N GLN A 102 -1.54 -15.90 22.45
CA GLN A 102 -2.82 -15.35 22.02
C GLN A 102 -2.63 -14.22 21.01
N ILE A 103 -1.66 -13.33 21.23
CA ILE A 103 -1.34 -12.24 20.31
C ILE A 103 -0.83 -12.79 18.98
N LYS A 104 0.05 -13.79 19.02
CA LYS A 104 0.56 -14.48 17.83
C LYS A 104 -0.57 -15.12 17.03
N HIS A 105 -1.49 -15.83 17.70
CA HIS A 105 -2.64 -16.45 17.06
C HIS A 105 -3.54 -15.40 16.37
N GLN A 106 -3.91 -14.33 17.07
CA GLN A 106 -4.73 -13.27 16.49
C GLN A 106 -4.02 -12.55 15.33
N LEU A 107 -2.69 -12.37 15.40
CA LEU A 107 -1.91 -11.81 14.31
C LEU A 107 -1.95 -12.71 13.06
N GLU A 108 -1.84 -14.02 13.22
CA GLU A 108 -1.96 -14.98 12.12
C GLU A 108 -3.38 -15.00 11.53
N GLU A 109 -4.42 -14.90 12.36
CA GLU A 109 -5.79 -14.75 11.89
C GLU A 109 -5.93 -13.48 11.02
N ILE A 110 -5.41 -12.34 11.47
CA ILE A 110 -5.44 -11.07 10.71
C ILE A 110 -4.74 -11.23 9.36
N LYS A 111 -3.58 -11.89 9.31
CA LYS A 111 -2.85 -12.15 8.05
C LYS A 111 -3.58 -13.10 7.11
N SER A 112 -4.33 -14.06 7.66
CA SER A 112 -5.06 -15.07 6.90
C SER A 112 -6.39 -14.57 6.31
N LYS A 113 -6.88 -13.40 6.73
CA LYS A 113 -8.17 -12.85 6.26
C LYS A 113 -8.20 -12.78 4.73
N PRO A 114 -9.25 -13.31 4.09
CA PRO A 114 -9.36 -13.30 2.63
C PRO A 114 -9.47 -11.87 2.12
N HIS A 115 -8.83 -11.61 0.98
CA HIS A 115 -8.99 -10.35 0.27
C HIS A 115 -10.28 -10.38 -0.55
N TYR A 116 -10.86 -9.22 -0.80
CA TYR A 116 -12.03 -9.10 -1.68
C TYR A 116 -11.74 -9.71 -3.06
N PRO A 117 -12.74 -10.34 -3.72
CA PRO A 117 -12.55 -10.89 -5.06
C PRO A 117 -12.04 -9.82 -6.04
N LYS A 118 -11.06 -10.20 -6.88
CA LYS A 118 -10.37 -9.27 -7.79
C LYS A 118 -11.34 -8.52 -8.70
N TYR A 119 -12.25 -9.25 -9.36
CA TYR A 119 -13.22 -8.66 -10.29
C TYR A 119 -14.20 -7.71 -9.60
N MET A 120 -14.64 -8.04 -8.38
CA MET A 120 -15.48 -7.15 -7.59
C MET A 120 -14.76 -5.84 -7.27
N THR A 121 -13.51 -5.95 -6.79
CA THR A 121 -12.66 -4.79 -6.53
C THR A 121 -12.47 -3.94 -7.78
N TRP A 122 -12.19 -4.58 -8.93
CA TRP A 122 -11.99 -3.85 -10.19
C TRP A 122 -13.25 -3.13 -10.64
N SER A 123 -14.42 -3.76 -10.56
CA SER A 123 -15.68 -3.10 -10.91
C SER A 123 -15.94 -1.86 -10.05
N PHE A 124 -15.71 -1.93 -8.73
CA PHE A 124 -15.89 -0.77 -7.85
C PHE A 124 -14.84 0.33 -8.09
N VAL A 125 -13.58 -0.03 -8.36
CA VAL A 125 -12.54 0.94 -8.71
C VAL A 125 -12.84 1.62 -10.05
N SER A 126 -13.29 0.86 -11.05
CA SER A 126 -13.73 1.40 -12.34
C SER A 126 -14.95 2.30 -12.19
N LEU A 127 -15.91 1.94 -11.35
CA LEU A 127 -17.07 2.77 -11.06
C LEU A 127 -16.67 4.08 -10.37
N ALA A 128 -15.74 4.03 -9.41
CA ALA A 128 -15.20 5.21 -8.76
C ALA A 128 -14.47 6.13 -9.75
N GLY A 129 -13.65 5.56 -10.65
CA GLY A 129 -12.98 6.31 -11.72
C GLY A 129 -13.97 6.98 -12.67
N ALA A 130 -15.02 6.25 -13.08
CA ALA A 130 -16.07 6.78 -13.94
C ALA A 130 -16.89 7.88 -13.25
N ALA A 131 -17.22 7.71 -11.97
CA ALA A 131 -17.88 8.74 -11.18
C ALA A 131 -17.01 10.01 -11.06
N LEU A 132 -15.69 9.86 -10.93
CA LEU A 132 -14.76 10.98 -10.92
C LEU A 132 -14.78 11.73 -12.26
N CYS A 133 -14.89 11.02 -13.40
CA CYS A 133 -15.10 11.65 -14.70
C CYS A 133 -16.32 12.58 -14.73
N ARG A 134 -17.43 12.21 -14.07
CA ARG A 134 -18.62 13.08 -13.96
C ARG A 134 -18.38 14.33 -13.11
N ILE A 135 -17.49 14.26 -12.11
CA ILE A 135 -17.10 15.41 -11.29
C ILE A 135 -16.25 16.40 -12.11
N PHE A 136 -15.45 15.91 -13.05
CA PHE A 136 -14.67 16.73 -14.00
C PHE A 136 -15.48 17.08 -15.27
N ASP A 137 -16.80 17.22 -15.14
CA ASP A 137 -17.73 17.62 -16.20
C ASP A 137 -17.75 16.70 -17.45
N GLY A 138 -17.27 15.45 -17.36
CA GLY A 138 -17.35 14.47 -18.46
C GLY A 138 -18.77 13.96 -18.69
N ASP A 139 -19.18 13.69 -19.92
CA ASP A 139 -20.53 13.20 -20.23
C ASP A 139 -20.74 11.69 -19.88
N TYR A 140 -21.93 11.16 -20.18
CA TYR A 140 -22.24 9.74 -19.95
C TYR A 140 -21.44 8.77 -20.81
N LEU A 141 -21.01 9.18 -22.00
CA LEU A 141 -20.19 8.34 -22.87
C LEU A 141 -18.74 8.30 -22.36
N GLN A 142 -18.21 9.42 -21.90
CA GLN A 142 -16.94 9.53 -21.19
C GLN A 142 -16.94 8.73 -19.89
N PHE A 143 -18.06 8.72 -19.15
CA PHE A 143 -18.23 7.84 -17.99
C PHE A 143 -18.04 6.36 -18.35
N ILE A 144 -18.70 5.88 -19.41
CA ILE A 144 -18.57 4.49 -19.88
C ILE A 144 -17.13 4.23 -20.35
N ALA A 145 -16.54 5.16 -21.11
CA ALA A 145 -15.18 5.04 -21.59
C ALA A 145 -14.17 4.91 -20.43
N VAL A 146 -14.30 5.72 -19.38
CA VAL A 146 -13.44 5.67 -18.18
C VAL A 146 -13.65 4.39 -17.38
N PHE A 147 -14.90 3.90 -17.27
CA PHE A 147 -15.18 2.63 -16.62
C PHE A 147 -14.43 1.48 -17.32
N VAL A 148 -14.57 1.38 -18.65
CA VAL A 148 -13.93 0.34 -19.46
C VAL A 148 -12.42 0.50 -19.45
N ALA A 149 -11.91 1.74 -19.57
CA ALA A 149 -10.49 2.05 -19.52
C ALA A 149 -9.84 1.66 -18.19
N THR A 150 -10.47 2.03 -17.06
CA THR A 150 -9.97 1.67 -15.73
C THR A 150 -9.98 0.16 -15.54
N PHE A 151 -11.03 -0.53 -16.01
CA PHE A 151 -11.12 -1.98 -15.92
C PHE A 151 -10.03 -2.67 -16.75
N ALA A 152 -9.84 -2.23 -17.99
CA ALA A 152 -8.80 -2.72 -18.88
C ALA A 152 -7.39 -2.46 -18.31
N GLY A 153 -7.15 -1.28 -17.73
CA GLY A 153 -5.89 -0.94 -17.06
C GLY A 153 -5.60 -1.84 -15.86
N LEU A 154 -6.60 -2.08 -15.01
CA LEU A 154 -6.50 -2.99 -13.86
C LEU A 154 -6.22 -4.43 -14.31
N TYR A 155 -6.92 -4.89 -15.34
CA TYR A 155 -6.73 -6.23 -15.91
C TYR A 155 -5.31 -6.39 -16.49
N ALA A 156 -4.87 -5.45 -17.33
CA ALA A 156 -3.54 -5.47 -17.93
C ALA A 156 -2.43 -5.43 -16.86
N ARG A 157 -2.58 -4.55 -15.86
CA ARG A 157 -1.66 -4.50 -14.70
C ARG A 157 -1.63 -5.83 -13.94
N SER A 158 -2.78 -6.46 -13.71
CA SER A 158 -2.85 -7.74 -12.99
C SER A 158 -2.15 -8.86 -13.74
N LEU A 159 -2.34 -8.95 -15.06
CA LEU A 159 -1.69 -9.97 -15.90
C LEU A 159 -0.16 -9.85 -15.84
N VAL A 160 0.37 -8.62 -15.88
CA VAL A 160 1.82 -8.38 -15.82
C VAL A 160 2.37 -8.66 -14.42
N LEU A 161 1.61 -8.31 -13.38
CA LEU A 161 1.98 -8.60 -11.99
C LEU A 161 2.01 -10.11 -11.70
N GLU A 162 1.04 -10.87 -12.22
CA GLU A 162 0.98 -12.34 -12.08
C GLU A 162 2.15 -13.04 -12.78
N ARG A 163 2.70 -12.43 -13.82
CA ARG A 163 3.93 -12.87 -14.49
C ARG A 163 5.22 -12.46 -13.77
N LYS A 164 5.12 -11.88 -12.56
CA LYS A 164 6.24 -11.47 -11.70
C LYS A 164 7.18 -10.42 -12.34
N PHE A 165 6.65 -9.58 -13.21
CA PHE A 165 7.39 -8.40 -13.68
C PHE A 165 7.58 -7.37 -12.56
N ASN A 166 8.54 -6.48 -12.76
CA ASN A 166 8.79 -5.37 -11.83
C ASN A 166 7.53 -4.48 -11.68
N VAL A 167 7.25 -4.04 -10.44
CA VAL A 167 6.14 -3.15 -10.08
C VAL A 167 6.07 -1.90 -10.96
N TYR A 168 7.22 -1.33 -11.36
CA TYR A 168 7.30 -0.15 -12.20
C TYR A 168 6.73 -0.41 -13.61
N ILE A 169 7.02 -1.58 -14.19
CA ILE A 169 6.46 -2.02 -15.48
C ILE A 169 4.95 -2.23 -15.36
N CYS A 170 4.49 -2.80 -14.24
CA CYS A 170 3.07 -3.00 -13.99
C CYS A 170 2.29 -1.67 -13.97
N TRP A 171 2.88 -0.61 -13.40
CA TRP A 171 2.28 0.73 -13.40
C TRP A 171 2.29 1.37 -14.79
N PHE A 172 3.40 1.24 -15.52
CA PHE A 172 3.47 1.69 -16.91
C PHE A 172 2.39 1.02 -17.78
N VAL A 173 2.27 -0.31 -17.74
CA VAL A 173 1.30 -1.06 -18.56
C VAL A 173 -0.15 -0.72 -18.17
N GLY A 174 -0.45 -0.57 -16.88
CA GLY A 174 -1.79 -0.19 -16.43
C GLY A 174 -2.21 1.19 -16.94
N ALA A 175 -1.28 2.16 -16.90
CA ALA A 175 -1.52 3.52 -17.41
C ALA A 175 -1.69 3.51 -18.93
N PHE A 176 -0.77 2.85 -19.64
CA PHE A 176 -0.82 2.70 -21.09
C PHE A 176 -2.13 2.08 -21.56
N ALA A 177 -2.55 0.95 -20.97
CA ALA A 177 -3.80 0.28 -21.33
C ALA A 177 -5.05 1.13 -21.04
N SER A 178 -5.07 1.86 -19.92
CA SER A 178 -6.18 2.76 -19.58
C SER A 178 -6.33 3.85 -20.64
N VAL A 179 -5.24 4.55 -20.95
CA VAL A 179 -5.25 5.67 -21.91
C VAL A 179 -5.50 5.17 -23.34
N SER A 180 -4.97 4.00 -23.71
CA SER A 180 -5.19 3.41 -25.04
C SER A 180 -6.66 3.08 -25.25
N THR A 181 -7.33 2.59 -24.21
CA THR A 181 -8.76 2.30 -24.26
C THR A 181 -9.56 3.58 -24.51
N VAL A 182 -9.28 4.68 -23.80
CA VAL A 182 -9.91 5.98 -24.07
C VAL A 182 -9.57 6.48 -25.49
N GLY A 183 -8.34 6.27 -25.95
CA GLY A 183 -7.89 6.58 -27.30
C GLY A 183 -8.71 5.90 -28.39
N ILE A 184 -9.05 4.62 -28.21
CA ILE A 184 -9.93 3.88 -29.12
C ILE A 184 -11.33 4.49 -29.15
N PHE A 185 -11.90 4.86 -27.99
CA PHE A 185 -13.18 5.55 -27.94
C PHE A 185 -13.16 6.91 -28.66
N ASN A 186 -12.04 7.64 -28.58
CA ASN A 186 -11.87 8.93 -29.25
C ASN A 186 -11.86 8.82 -30.79
N MET A 187 -11.45 7.67 -31.35
CA MET A 187 -11.50 7.42 -32.81
C MET A 187 -12.93 7.43 -33.38
N PHE A 188 -13.96 7.31 -32.53
CA PHE A 188 -15.37 7.41 -32.93
C PHE A 188 -15.89 8.86 -32.98
N ASN A 189 -15.01 9.86 -33.08
CA ASN A 189 -15.33 11.30 -33.16
C ASN A 189 -16.12 11.85 -31.96
N VAL A 190 -15.90 11.28 -30.77
CA VAL A 190 -16.47 11.80 -29.53
C VAL A 190 -15.38 12.51 -28.73
N PRO A 191 -15.60 13.76 -28.28
CA PRO A 191 -14.63 14.47 -27.46
C PRO A 191 -14.46 13.76 -26.10
N MET A 192 -13.24 13.31 -25.81
CA MET A 192 -12.90 12.50 -24.64
C MET A 192 -11.98 13.23 -23.63
N SER A 193 -12.02 14.57 -23.60
CA SER A 193 -11.08 15.38 -22.80
C SER A 193 -11.09 15.02 -21.31
N ALA A 194 -12.28 14.96 -20.68
CA ALA A 194 -12.39 14.60 -19.27
C ALA A 194 -12.05 13.12 -19.03
N ALA A 195 -12.35 12.23 -19.99
CA ALA A 195 -11.97 10.83 -19.92
C ALA A 195 -10.45 10.63 -19.92
N PHE A 196 -9.71 11.35 -20.77
CA PHE A 196 -8.24 11.31 -20.77
C PHE A 196 -7.65 11.74 -19.43
N THR A 197 -8.14 12.83 -18.85
CA THR A 197 -7.65 13.32 -17.55
C THR A 197 -7.95 12.35 -16.40
N THR A 198 -9.10 11.67 -16.41
CA THR A 198 -9.57 10.89 -15.26
C THR A 198 -9.22 9.41 -15.30
N CYS A 199 -8.95 8.83 -16.47
CA CYS A 199 -8.75 7.39 -16.65
C CYS A 199 -7.53 6.79 -15.92
N VAL A 200 -6.57 7.60 -15.47
CA VAL A 200 -5.37 7.15 -14.74
C VAL A 200 -5.38 7.50 -13.25
N LEU A 201 -6.40 8.22 -12.76
CA LEU A 201 -6.43 8.71 -11.37
C LEU A 201 -6.46 7.57 -10.34
N TRP A 202 -6.98 6.40 -10.71
CA TRP A 202 -6.98 5.20 -9.86
C TRP A 202 -5.57 4.69 -9.54
N MET A 203 -4.55 5.09 -10.31
CA MET A 203 -3.17 4.62 -10.15
C MET A 203 -2.33 5.48 -9.23
N ILE A 204 -2.82 6.66 -8.85
CA ILE A 204 -2.06 7.60 -8.03
C ILE A 204 -1.69 6.91 -6.71
N PRO A 205 -0.39 6.79 -6.38
CA PRO A 205 0.05 6.09 -5.19
C PRO A 205 -0.14 6.97 -3.94
N GLY A 206 -1.40 7.26 -3.60
CA GLY A 206 -1.77 8.20 -2.53
C GLY A 206 -1.28 7.76 -1.15
N VAL A 207 -1.37 6.47 -0.83
CA VAL A 207 -0.93 5.94 0.47
C VAL A 207 0.56 6.18 0.74
N PRO A 208 1.51 5.78 -0.13
CA PRO A 208 2.92 6.08 0.11
C PRO A 208 3.27 7.58 0.01
N LEU A 209 2.55 8.38 -0.79
CA LEU A 209 2.72 9.85 -0.79
C LEU A 209 2.37 10.46 0.57
N ILE A 210 1.16 10.19 1.06
CA ILE A 210 0.65 10.73 2.32
C ILE A 210 1.49 10.19 3.49
N ASN A 211 1.74 8.89 3.54
CA ASN A 211 2.54 8.30 4.62
C ASN A 211 4.00 8.74 4.57
N GLY A 212 4.59 8.89 3.37
CA GLY A 212 5.94 9.40 3.21
C GLY A 212 6.06 10.82 3.77
N LEU A 213 5.11 11.69 3.44
CA LEU A 213 5.05 13.05 3.98
C LEU A 213 4.84 13.06 5.51
N ILE A 214 3.89 12.28 6.02
CA ILE A 214 3.64 12.16 7.47
C ILE A 214 4.91 11.68 8.20
N ASP A 215 5.62 10.71 7.64
CA ASP A 215 6.85 10.18 8.22
C ASP A 215 7.96 11.25 8.26
N VAL A 216 8.13 12.03 7.17
CA VAL A 216 9.06 13.17 7.15
C VAL A 216 8.71 14.19 8.24
N LEU A 217 7.45 14.62 8.31
CA LEU A 217 6.97 15.58 9.32
C LEU A 217 7.09 15.06 10.76
N SER A 218 7.09 13.74 10.92
CA SER A 218 7.23 13.05 12.20
C SER A 218 8.68 12.80 12.62
N GLY A 219 9.67 13.22 11.81
CA GLY A 219 11.10 13.00 12.07
C GLY A 219 11.65 11.68 11.54
N HIS A 220 10.83 10.84 10.89
CA HIS A 220 11.25 9.58 10.23
C HIS A 220 11.74 9.85 8.80
N LEU A 221 12.76 10.69 8.66
CA LEU A 221 13.20 11.21 7.36
C LEU A 221 13.58 10.12 6.36
N ILE A 222 14.40 9.14 6.76
CA ILE A 222 14.92 8.10 5.85
C ILE A 222 13.78 7.26 5.27
N SER A 223 12.89 6.74 6.13
CA SER A 223 11.71 5.96 5.72
C SER A 223 10.73 6.82 4.90
N GLY A 224 10.50 8.07 5.33
CA GLY A 224 9.61 9.00 4.65
C GLY A 224 10.06 9.33 3.23
N PHE A 225 11.34 9.68 3.05
CA PHE A 225 11.92 9.92 1.73
C PHE A 225 11.91 8.67 0.85
N ALA A 226 12.19 7.49 1.41
CA ALA A 226 12.12 6.25 0.63
C ALA A 226 10.71 5.98 0.09
N LYS A 227 9.66 6.15 0.91
CA LYS A 227 8.25 6.04 0.47
C LYS A 227 7.91 7.09 -0.58
N TYR A 228 8.35 8.34 -0.36
CA TYR A 228 8.08 9.45 -1.26
C TYR A 228 8.75 9.26 -2.63
N VAL A 229 10.04 8.93 -2.66
CA VAL A 229 10.78 8.66 -3.90
C VAL A 229 10.17 7.46 -4.64
N HIS A 230 9.81 6.39 -3.93
CA HIS A 230 9.11 5.26 -4.54
C HIS A 230 7.81 5.69 -5.21
N ALA A 231 6.99 6.49 -4.54
CA ALA A 231 5.75 7.03 -5.11
C ALA A 231 6.02 7.93 -6.33
N MET A 232 7.06 8.77 -6.30
CA MET A 232 7.45 9.61 -7.44
C MET A 232 7.87 8.79 -8.66
N ILE A 233 8.60 7.68 -8.46
CA ILE A 233 8.96 6.76 -9.55
C ILE A 233 7.70 6.12 -10.16
N LEU A 234 6.73 5.72 -9.33
CA LEU A 234 5.46 5.19 -9.82
C LEU A 234 4.68 6.24 -10.64
N ILE A 235 4.63 7.49 -10.19
CA ILE A 235 4.02 8.60 -10.94
C ILE A 235 4.73 8.83 -12.26
N PHE A 236 6.07 8.78 -12.27
CA PHE A 236 6.85 8.88 -13.48
C PHE A 236 6.50 7.74 -14.47
N MET A 237 6.38 6.50 -14.00
CA MET A 237 5.95 5.37 -14.84
C MET A 237 4.53 5.55 -15.40
N ILE A 238 3.60 6.10 -14.61
CA ILE A 238 2.25 6.45 -15.08
C ILE A 238 2.35 7.49 -16.19
N ALA A 239 3.13 8.55 -16.00
CA ALA A 239 3.30 9.62 -16.98
C ALA A 239 3.88 9.08 -18.29
N VAL A 240 4.91 8.23 -18.24
CA VAL A 240 5.52 7.62 -19.44
C VAL A 240 4.49 6.75 -20.18
N GLY A 241 3.73 5.91 -19.48
CA GLY A 241 2.67 5.09 -20.09
C GLY A 241 1.55 5.94 -20.68
N TYR A 242 1.16 7.00 -19.97
CA TYR A 242 0.16 7.96 -20.42
C TYR A 242 0.58 8.66 -21.71
N PHE A 243 1.76 9.29 -21.73
CA PHE A 243 2.24 10.03 -22.89
C PHE A 243 2.47 9.13 -24.10
N LEU A 244 3.04 7.93 -23.91
CA LEU A 244 3.24 7.00 -25.02
C LEU A 244 1.91 6.55 -25.62
N SER A 245 0.90 6.30 -24.79
CA SER A 245 -0.43 5.97 -25.31
C SER A 245 -1.08 7.17 -26.00
N LEU A 246 -0.92 8.37 -25.45
CA LEU A 246 -1.46 9.58 -26.05
C LEU A 246 -0.86 9.81 -27.44
N THR A 247 0.46 9.68 -27.61
CA THR A 247 1.09 9.87 -28.92
C THR A 247 0.65 8.85 -29.96
N LEU A 248 0.36 7.61 -29.56
CA LEU A 248 -0.12 6.56 -30.49
C LEU A 248 -1.57 6.76 -30.93
N PHE A 249 -2.45 7.21 -30.02
CA PHE A 249 -3.90 7.25 -30.27
C PHE A 249 -4.47 8.66 -30.49
N HIS A 250 -3.79 9.71 -30.03
CA HIS A 250 -4.20 11.10 -30.19
C HIS A 250 -3.51 11.78 -31.39
N ASN A 251 -2.23 11.48 -31.65
CA ASN A 251 -1.49 12.04 -32.80
C ASN A 251 -1.59 11.18 -34.08
N GLY A 252 -2.61 10.33 -34.18
CA GLY A 252 -2.98 9.69 -35.45
C GLY A 252 -3.67 10.63 -36.45
N GLY A 253 -3.93 11.89 -36.06
CA GLY A 253 -4.32 12.98 -36.94
C GLY A 253 -3.21 14.02 -37.00
N PHE A 254 -2.33 13.90 -37.99
CA PHE A 254 -1.61 15.03 -38.56
C PHE A 254 -2.40 15.54 -39.76
#